data_AF-A0A8D3WMB7-F1
#
_entry.id   AF-A0A8D3WMB7-F1
#
_cell.length_a   1.000
_cell.length_b   1.000
_cell.length_c   1.000
_cell.angle_alpha   90.00
_cell.angle_beta   90.00
_cell.angle_gamma   90.00
#
_symmetry.space_group_name_H-M   'P 1'
#
loop_
_entity.id
_entity.type
_entity.pdbx_description
1 polymer ?
#
loop_
_entity_poly.entity_id
_entity_poly.type
_entity_poly.pdbx_seq_one_letter_code
_entity_poly.pdbx_strand_id
1 'polypeptide(L)'
;MNALDDNLASRDPSTVLAGAWDALDLGARVADAITWEETSDELLALTAAQECSAARALLPLPGTGRPVPLEASEIQAGPGGLAPYAGLLERTYRALAGLAEQDVQLSEAAEHAAAAARSLAAVRGQ
;
A
#
# COMPACT_ATOMS: atom_id res chain seq x y z
N MET A 1 1.01 -0.88 12.75
CA MET A 1 -0.11 -0.44 11.89
C MET A 1 -0.78 0.84 12.40
N ASN A 2 -1.13 0.96 13.70
CA ASN A 2 -1.82 2.14 14.26
C ASN A 2 -1.26 3.51 13.84
N ALA A 3 0.06 3.71 13.84
CA ALA A 3 0.64 5.01 13.45
C ALA A 3 0.45 5.37 11.96
N LEU A 4 0.42 4.39 11.06
CA LEU A 4 0.13 4.64 9.63
C LEU A 4 -1.35 4.98 9.45
N ASP A 5 -2.22 4.28 10.15
CA ASP A 5 -3.66 4.53 10.11
C ASP A 5 -3.98 5.94 10.64
N ASP A 6 -3.31 6.38 11.71
CA ASP A 6 -3.43 7.73 12.25
C ASP A 6 -2.95 8.79 11.25
N ASN A 7 -1.84 8.55 10.54
CA ASN A 7 -1.32 9.47 9.53
C ASN A 7 -2.28 9.60 8.34
N LEU A 8 -2.82 8.49 7.84
CA LEU A 8 -3.78 8.47 6.74
C LEU A 8 -5.12 9.13 7.10
N ALA A 9 -5.49 9.13 8.38
CA ALA A 9 -6.69 9.80 8.89
C ALA A 9 -6.45 11.28 9.28
N SER A 10 -5.22 11.79 9.14
CA SER A 10 -4.88 13.17 9.49
C SER A 10 -5.63 14.17 8.61
N ARG A 11 -5.89 15.37 9.17
CA ARG A 11 -6.44 16.51 8.42
C ARG A 11 -5.36 17.31 7.69
N ASP A 12 -4.09 17.08 8.03
CA ASP A 12 -2.97 17.74 7.39
C ASP A 12 -2.56 16.93 6.13
N PRO A 13 -2.66 17.51 4.92
CA PRO A 13 -2.31 16.82 3.68
C PRO A 13 -0.87 16.32 3.65
N SER A 14 0.07 17.05 4.28
CA SER A 14 1.48 16.63 4.28
C SER A 14 1.71 15.37 5.11
N THR A 15 1.03 15.24 6.25
CA THR A 15 1.00 14.03 7.06
C THR A 15 0.35 12.86 6.33
N VAL A 16 -0.75 13.10 5.61
CA VAL A 16 -1.43 12.06 4.81
C VAL A 16 -0.52 11.55 3.70
N LEU A 17 0.15 12.44 2.97
CA LEU A 17 1.07 12.07 1.88
C LEU A 17 2.28 11.28 2.40
N ALA A 18 2.84 11.66 3.55
CA ALA A 18 3.90 10.89 4.20
C ALA A 18 3.42 9.49 4.64
N GLY A 19 2.22 9.40 5.23
CA GLY A 19 1.60 8.13 5.59
C GLY A 19 1.33 7.23 4.37
N ALA A 20 0.84 7.80 3.28
CA ALA A 20 0.63 7.10 2.01
C ALA A 20 1.95 6.59 1.43
N TRP A 21 3.02 7.39 1.51
CA TRP A 21 4.36 6.97 1.07
C TRP A 21 4.84 5.71 1.79
N ASP A 22 4.78 5.74 3.12
CA ASP A 22 5.25 4.64 3.97
C ASP A 22 4.34 3.40 3.84
N ALA A 23 3.03 3.59 3.63
CA ALA A 23 2.09 2.50 3.39
C ALA A 23 2.32 1.79 2.05
N LEU A 24 2.60 2.54 0.99
CA LEU A 24 2.92 1.98 -0.32
C LEU A 24 4.30 1.30 -0.34
N ASP A 25 5.28 1.82 0.42
CA ASP A 25 6.58 1.15 0.62
C ASP A 25 6.38 -0.22 1.28
N LEU A 26 5.60 -0.26 2.35
CA LEU A 26 5.28 -1.49 3.05
C LEU A 26 4.53 -2.48 2.16
N GLY A 27 3.53 -2.00 1.39
CA GLY A 27 2.78 -2.82 0.45
C GLY A 27 3.66 -3.47 -0.62
N ALA A 28 4.59 -2.72 -1.21
CA ALA A 28 5.55 -3.24 -2.18
C ALA A 28 6.46 -4.31 -1.55
N ARG A 29 6.99 -4.06 -0.35
CA ARG A 29 7.88 -5.00 0.35
C ARG A 29 7.16 -6.28 0.77
N VAL A 30 5.88 -6.20 1.16
CA VAL A 30 5.05 -7.37 1.45
C VAL A 30 4.83 -8.18 0.18
N ALA A 31 4.47 -7.52 -0.92
CA ALA A 31 4.29 -8.18 -2.21
C ALA A 31 5.58 -8.89 -2.67
N ASP A 32 6.74 -8.23 -2.58
CA ASP A 32 8.04 -8.82 -2.89
C ASP A 32 8.35 -10.04 -2.00
N ALA A 33 8.06 -9.94 -0.69
CA ALA A 33 8.33 -11.02 0.26
C ALA A 33 7.51 -12.28 -0.04
N ILE A 34 6.29 -12.14 -0.53
CA ILE A 34 5.38 -13.27 -0.81
C ILE A 34 5.43 -13.74 -2.27
N THR A 35 6.11 -13.00 -3.16
CA THR A 35 6.12 -13.29 -4.61
C THR A 35 6.60 -14.71 -4.91
N TRP A 36 7.51 -15.24 -4.10
CA TRP A 36 8.13 -16.56 -4.33
C TRP A 36 7.62 -17.65 -3.38
N GLU A 37 6.52 -17.40 -2.66
CA GLU A 37 5.92 -18.42 -1.81
C GLU A 37 5.05 -19.37 -2.62
N GLU A 38 5.15 -20.68 -2.37
CA GLU A 38 4.41 -21.71 -3.11
C GLU A 38 2.89 -21.55 -3.05
N THR A 39 2.37 -20.88 -2.03
CA THR A 39 0.93 -20.64 -1.84
C THR A 39 0.43 -19.33 -2.43
N SER A 40 1.30 -18.56 -3.10
CA SER A 40 1.01 -17.23 -3.60
C SER A 40 0.92 -17.23 -5.13
N ASP A 41 -0.03 -16.48 -5.67
CA ASP A 41 -0.06 -16.15 -7.10
C ASP A 41 1.02 -15.10 -7.41
N GLU A 42 2.11 -15.53 -8.06
CA GLU A 42 3.28 -14.70 -8.37
C GLU A 42 2.91 -13.47 -9.22
N LEU A 43 1.99 -13.61 -10.18
CA LEU A 43 1.61 -12.51 -11.07
C LEU A 43 0.82 -11.44 -10.31
N LEU A 44 -0.07 -11.85 -9.41
CA LEU A 44 -0.80 -10.92 -8.56
C LEU A 44 0.13 -10.23 -7.54
N ALA A 45 1.12 -10.94 -7.00
CA ALA A 45 2.11 -10.35 -6.11
C ALA A 45 2.97 -9.31 -6.84
N LEU A 46 3.50 -9.64 -8.02
CA LEU A 46 4.27 -8.69 -8.85
C LEU A 46 3.42 -7.48 -9.25
N THR A 47 2.16 -7.69 -9.61
CA THR A 47 1.24 -6.59 -9.93
C THR A 47 1.06 -5.68 -8.70
N ALA A 48 0.84 -6.24 -7.52
CA ALA A 48 0.71 -5.44 -6.30
C ALA A 48 1.97 -4.61 -6.00
N ALA A 49 3.16 -5.17 -6.21
CA ALA A 49 4.43 -4.46 -6.04
C ALA A 49 4.59 -3.31 -7.05
N GLN A 50 4.28 -3.57 -8.34
CA GLN A 50 4.34 -2.57 -9.41
C GLN A 50 3.38 -1.41 -9.16
N GLU A 51 2.14 -1.70 -8.80
CA GLU A 51 1.11 -0.69 -8.51
C GLU A 51 1.49 0.15 -7.28
N CYS A 52 2.05 -0.47 -6.23
CA CYS A 52 2.61 0.28 -5.09
C CYS A 52 3.74 1.22 -5.51
N SER A 53 4.65 0.74 -6.37
CA SER A 53 5.78 1.55 -6.87
C SER A 53 5.31 2.68 -7.79
N ALA A 54 4.30 2.45 -8.62
CA ALA A 54 3.73 3.45 -9.52
C ALA A 54 3.03 4.56 -8.73
N ALA A 55 2.19 4.20 -7.76
CA ALA A 55 1.58 5.16 -6.84
C ALA A 55 2.64 6.03 -6.15
N ARG A 56 3.74 5.42 -5.68
CA ARG A 56 4.88 6.16 -5.10
C ARG A 56 5.56 7.06 -6.13
N ALA A 57 5.82 6.63 -7.35
CA ALA A 57 6.44 7.53 -8.33
C ALA A 57 5.65 8.86 -8.53
N LEU A 58 4.35 8.87 -8.20
CA LEU A 58 3.44 9.99 -8.32
C LEU A 58 3.25 10.82 -7.04
N LEU A 59 3.73 10.41 -5.85
CA LEU A 59 3.62 11.26 -4.66
C LEU A 59 4.87 12.15 -4.50
N PRO A 60 4.74 13.36 -3.94
CA PRO A 60 5.90 14.15 -3.57
C PRO A 60 6.75 13.40 -2.54
N LEU A 61 8.07 13.55 -2.63
CA LEU A 61 8.98 12.99 -1.64
C LEU A 61 8.63 13.56 -0.25
N PRO A 62 8.43 12.70 0.76
CA PRO A 62 8.07 13.18 2.08
C PRO A 62 9.26 13.90 2.73
N GLY A 63 9.02 15.09 3.29
CA GLY A 63 10.04 15.79 4.10
C GLY A 63 10.38 15.05 5.40
N THR A 64 9.49 14.14 5.83
CA THR A 64 9.65 13.23 6.96
C THR A 64 9.01 11.89 6.61
N GLY A 65 9.74 10.80 6.72
CA GLY A 65 9.21 9.44 6.59
C GLY A 65 9.88 8.54 7.60
N ARG A 66 9.16 7.52 8.09
CA ARG A 66 9.74 6.49 8.92
C ARG A 66 9.44 5.16 8.27
N PRO A 67 10.44 4.53 7.61
CA PRO A 67 10.25 3.21 7.02
C PRO A 67 9.62 2.29 8.06
N VAL A 68 8.45 1.76 7.74
CA VAL A 68 7.80 0.82 8.64
C VAL A 68 8.58 -0.50 8.57
N PRO A 69 9.06 -1.02 9.72
CA PRO A 69 9.71 -2.31 9.72
C PRO A 69 8.70 -3.36 9.25
N LEU A 70 9.17 -4.25 8.37
CA LEU A 70 8.44 -5.43 7.95
C LEU A 70 9.21 -6.60 8.53
N GLU A 71 8.68 -7.24 9.56
CA GLU A 71 9.22 -8.50 10.03
C GLU A 71 8.53 -9.60 9.21
N ALA A 72 9.28 -10.33 8.38
CA ALA A 72 8.71 -11.35 7.50
C ALA A 72 7.91 -12.42 8.28
N SER A 73 8.29 -12.69 9.53
CA SER A 73 7.56 -13.58 10.44
C SER A 73 6.17 -13.09 10.85
N GLU A 74 5.86 -11.81 10.63
CA GLU A 74 4.53 -11.22 10.90
C GLU A 74 3.54 -11.45 9.75
N ILE A 75 4.01 -11.81 8.55
CA ILE A 75 3.14 -12.19 7.44
C ILE A 75 2.63 -13.60 7.71
N GLN A 76 1.42 -13.69 8.29
CA GLN A 76 0.80 -14.98 8.57
C GLN A 76 0.61 -15.77 7.27
N ALA A 77 0.83 -17.08 7.32
CA ALA A 77 0.56 -17.96 6.19
C ALA A 77 -0.96 -18.06 5.89
N GLY A 78 -1.29 -18.36 4.64
CA GLY A 78 -2.68 -18.57 4.21
C GLY A 78 -3.45 -17.28 3.83
N PRO A 79 -4.74 -17.43 3.47
CA PRO A 79 -5.54 -16.38 2.83
C PRO A 79 -5.75 -15.12 3.70
N GLY A 80 -5.80 -15.29 5.02
CA GLY A 80 -6.05 -14.17 5.95
C GLY A 80 -4.83 -13.29 6.23
N GLY A 81 -3.61 -13.76 5.95
CA GLY A 81 -2.38 -13.06 6.34
C GLY A 81 -2.10 -11.76 5.58
N LEU A 82 -2.74 -11.58 4.41
CA LEU A 82 -2.58 -10.39 3.58
C LEU A 82 -3.66 -9.33 3.80
N ALA A 83 -4.76 -9.69 4.45
CA ALA A 83 -5.89 -8.78 4.70
C ALA A 83 -5.50 -7.48 5.43
N PRO A 84 -4.59 -7.48 6.43
CA PRO A 84 -4.12 -6.27 7.08
C PRO A 84 -3.48 -5.26 6.10
N TYR A 85 -2.67 -5.77 5.18
CA TYR A 85 -1.92 -4.96 4.20
C TYR A 85 -2.80 -4.50 3.04
N ALA A 86 -3.68 -5.38 2.54
CA ALA A 86 -4.69 -4.99 1.54
C ALA A 86 -5.61 -3.89 2.09
N GLY A 87 -6.05 -4.01 3.34
CA GLY A 87 -6.84 -2.99 4.02
C GLY A 87 -6.09 -1.66 4.22
N LEU A 88 -4.78 -1.71 4.48
CA LEU A 88 -3.93 -0.51 4.56
C LEU A 88 -3.85 0.21 3.20
N LEU A 89 -3.65 -0.54 2.11
CA LEU A 89 -3.63 0.02 0.75
C LEU A 89 -4.99 0.61 0.35
N GLU A 90 -6.10 -0.02 0.77
CA GLU A 90 -7.43 0.53 0.55
C GLU A 90 -7.64 1.86 1.30
N ARG A 91 -7.16 1.96 2.55
CA ARG A 91 -7.19 3.23 3.30
C ARG A 91 -6.31 4.29 2.66
N THR A 92 -5.16 3.89 2.11
CA THR A 92 -4.26 4.77 1.35
C THR A 92 -4.97 5.34 0.12
N TYR A 93 -5.63 4.49 -0.67
CA TYR A 93 -6.49 4.91 -1.79
C TYR A 93 -7.52 5.97 -1.33
N ARG A 94 -8.29 5.68 -0.27
CA ARG A 94 -9.34 6.60 0.20
C ARG A 94 -8.77 7.95 0.66
N ALA A 95 -7.62 7.94 1.33
CA ALA A 95 -6.96 9.14 1.79
C ALA A 95 -6.45 9.99 0.60
N LEU A 96 -5.80 9.37 -0.38
CA LEU A 96 -5.33 10.06 -1.59
C LEU A 96 -6.48 10.58 -2.44
N ALA A 97 -7.54 9.78 -2.63
CA ALA A 97 -8.75 10.21 -3.34
C ALA A 97 -9.43 11.41 -2.65
N GLY A 98 -9.40 11.47 -1.32
CA GLY A 98 -9.89 12.61 -0.55
C GLY A 98 -9.08 13.90 -0.74
N LEU A 99 -7.81 13.80 -1.12
CA LEU A 99 -6.95 14.96 -1.43
C LEU A 99 -6.98 15.35 -2.92
N ALA A 100 -7.50 14.47 -3.80
CA ALA A 100 -7.40 14.60 -5.24
C ALA A 100 -8.39 15.60 -5.89
N GLU A 101 -9.06 16.48 -5.11
CA GLU A 101 -10.16 17.33 -5.60
C GLU A 101 -9.84 18.10 -6.91
N GLN A 102 -8.57 18.43 -7.15
CA GLN A 102 -8.10 19.04 -8.42
C GLN A 102 -6.72 18.53 -8.86
N ASP A 103 -6.21 17.47 -8.24
CA ASP A 103 -4.86 16.96 -8.50
C ASP A 103 -4.95 15.62 -9.23
N VAL A 104 -4.73 15.67 -10.56
CA VAL A 104 -4.76 14.49 -11.44
C VAL A 104 -3.71 13.47 -11.02
N GLN A 105 -2.55 13.92 -10.54
CA GLN A 105 -1.46 13.05 -10.13
C GLN A 105 -1.82 12.29 -8.84
N LEU A 106 -2.48 12.95 -7.88
CA LEU A 106 -3.00 12.29 -6.69
C LEU A 106 -4.17 11.34 -7.00
N SER A 107 -5.02 11.69 -7.98
CA SER A 107 -6.07 10.79 -8.45
C SER A 107 -5.48 9.51 -9.06
N GLU A 108 -4.45 9.64 -9.89
CA GLU A 108 -3.77 8.49 -10.50
C GLU A 108 -3.04 7.64 -9.45
N ALA A 109 -2.36 8.27 -8.49
CA ALA A 109 -1.75 7.57 -7.36
C ALA A 109 -2.78 6.80 -6.52
N ALA A 110 -3.99 7.35 -6.33
CA ALA A 110 -5.07 6.69 -5.62
C ALA A 110 -5.55 5.43 -6.38
N GLU A 111 -5.73 5.50 -7.70
CA GLU A 111 -6.12 4.36 -8.52
C GLU A 111 -5.08 3.23 -8.47
N HIS A 112 -3.79 3.56 -8.56
CA HIS A 112 -2.71 2.59 -8.36
C HIS A 112 -2.76 1.96 -6.96
N ALA A 113 -3.01 2.74 -5.90
CA ALA A 113 -3.18 2.19 -4.56
C ALA A 113 -4.37 1.22 -4.45
N ALA A 114 -5.48 1.52 -5.14
CA ALA A 114 -6.66 0.64 -5.20
C ALA A 114 -6.37 -0.65 -5.98
N ALA A 115 -5.64 -0.57 -7.10
CA ALA A 115 -5.20 -1.73 -7.87
C ALA A 115 -4.27 -2.62 -7.05
N ALA A 116 -3.29 -2.03 -6.35
CA ALA A 116 -2.41 -2.74 -5.45
C ALA A 116 -3.18 -3.48 -4.34
N ALA A 117 -4.16 -2.82 -3.71
CA ALA A 117 -5.00 -3.42 -2.67
C ALA A 117 -5.76 -4.66 -3.19
N ARG A 118 -6.36 -4.57 -4.37
CA ARG A 118 -7.12 -5.66 -5.00
C ARG A 118 -6.21 -6.83 -5.36
N SER A 119 -5.08 -6.56 -6.01
CA SER A 119 -4.11 -7.60 -6.37
C SER A 119 -3.58 -8.30 -5.13
N LEU A 120 -3.20 -7.56 -4.09
CA LEU A 120 -2.67 -8.14 -2.85
C LEU A 120 -3.71 -9.00 -2.12
N ALA A 121 -4.97 -8.58 -2.08
CA ALA A 121 -6.06 -9.36 -1.49
C ALA A 121 -6.32 -10.68 -2.24
N ALA A 122 -6.04 -10.72 -3.55
CA ALA A 122 -6.29 -11.87 -4.41
C ALA A 122 -5.12 -12.86 -4.45
N VAL A 123 -3.90 -12.50 -4.02
CA VAL A 123 -2.68 -13.33 -4.10
C VAL A 123 -2.88 -14.74 -3.52
N ARG A 124 -3.64 -14.86 -2.44
CA ARG A 124 -3.89 -16.14 -1.74
C ARG A 124 -5.38 -16.50 -1.68
N GLY A 125 -6.17 -16.00 -2.63
CA GLY A 125 -7.63 -16.17 -2.66
C GLY A 125 -8.15 -17.46 -3.30
N GLN A 126 -7.26 -18.41 -3.65
CA GLN A 126 -7.57 -19.66 -4.34
C GLN A 126 -7.47 -20.87 -3.40
#